data_AF-A0A354BEP1-F1
#
_entry.id   AF-A0A354BEP1-F1
#
_cell.length_a   1.000
_cell.length_b   1.000
_cell.length_c   1.000
_cell.angle_alpha   90.00
_cell.angle_beta   90.00
_cell.angle_gamma   90.00
#
_symmetry.space_group_name_H-M   'P 1'
#
loop_
_entity.id
_entity.type
_entity.pdbx_description
1 polymer ?
#
loop_
_entity_poly.entity_id
_entity_poly.type
_entity_poly.pdbx_seq_one_letter_code
_entity_poly.pdbx_strand_id
1 'polypeptide(L)'
;MLDTPAWLMLLGALLSTAGAILASQRQAVSEEELRKKSEEIAELNKQIAASLTGADSFAYVVLAPFHANDPSQANFTVIHVGKYPLYDVGIRIADLDQIENKERTGHLITLNSYANLNVGNLSPNQARVLDAQVRISNNSLRLNIFLFARNGSFSELLRVQRIDGKLKIALKVTRDAMGSEKPEVLLEKIDHGYPVGADGKVKWE
;
A
#
# COMPACT_ATOMS: atom_id res chain seq x y z
N MET A 1 52.10 -66.65 -6.43
CA MET A 1 51.07 -65.80 -5.80
C MET A 1 51.74 -65.13 -4.62
N LEU A 2 52.02 -63.82 -4.68
CA LEU A 2 52.50 -63.07 -3.52
C LEU A 2 51.27 -62.64 -2.72
N ASP A 3 51.17 -63.06 -1.46
CA ASP A 3 50.16 -62.58 -0.53
C ASP A 3 50.42 -61.11 -0.21
N THR A 4 49.48 -60.24 -0.57
CA THR A 4 49.54 -58.83 -0.18
C THR A 4 49.38 -58.72 1.34
N PRO A 5 50.26 -57.99 2.05
CA PRO A 5 50.20 -57.91 3.51
C PRO A 5 48.90 -57.26 3.99
N ALA A 6 48.21 -57.89 4.95
CA ALA A 6 46.92 -57.40 5.48
C ALA A 6 46.96 -55.95 6.03
N TRP A 7 48.11 -55.51 6.55
CA TRP A 7 48.30 -54.15 7.06
C TRP A 7 48.25 -53.07 5.96
N LEU A 8 48.66 -53.40 4.73
CA LEU A 8 48.57 -52.50 3.57
C LEU A 8 47.10 -52.27 3.17
N MET A 9 46.27 -53.31 3.22
CA MET A 9 44.84 -53.19 2.96
C MET A 9 44.13 -52.34 4.02
N LEU A 10 44.51 -52.50 5.30
CA LEU A 10 43.95 -51.72 6.40
C LEU A 10 44.33 -50.23 6.31
N LEU A 11 45.58 -49.93 5.95
CA LEU A 11 46.03 -48.54 5.75
C LEU A 11 45.31 -47.86 4.58
N GLY A 12 45.11 -48.59 3.47
CA GLY A 12 44.34 -48.09 2.33
C GLY A 12 42.87 -47.79 2.67
N ALA A 13 42.23 -48.65 3.47
CA ALA A 13 40.86 -48.44 3.94
C ALA A 13 40.73 -47.24 4.89
N LEU A 14 41.71 -47.01 5.78
CA LEU A 14 41.72 -45.84 6.65
C LEU A 14 41.90 -44.52 5.87
N LEU A 15 42.78 -44.53 4.87
CA LEU A 15 42.99 -43.35 4.01
C LEU A 15 41.76 -43.05 3.14
N SER A 16 41.09 -44.08 2.60
CA SER A 16 39.89 -43.90 1.79
C SER A 16 38.71 -43.37 2.62
N THR A 17 38.50 -43.90 3.83
CA THR A 17 37.45 -43.43 4.74
C THR A 17 37.70 -42.01 5.23
N ALA A 18 38.95 -41.65 5.59
CA ALA A 18 39.31 -40.28 5.93
C ALA A 18 39.06 -39.31 4.76
N GLY A 19 39.41 -39.71 3.54
CA GLY A 19 39.14 -38.94 2.32
C GLY A 19 37.64 -38.75 2.08
N ALA A 20 36.85 -39.80 2.25
CA ALA A 20 35.39 -39.75 2.09
C ALA A 20 34.72 -38.83 3.13
N ILE A 21 35.19 -38.84 4.39
CA ILE A 21 34.67 -37.94 5.44
C ILE A 21 34.98 -36.48 5.12
N LEU A 22 36.22 -36.17 4.70
CA LEU A 22 36.60 -34.81 4.32
C LEU A 22 35.84 -34.32 3.08
N ALA A 23 35.66 -35.19 2.09
CA ALA A 23 34.87 -34.88 0.90
C ALA A 23 33.40 -34.63 1.27
N SER A 24 32.81 -35.46 2.13
CA SER A 24 31.44 -35.32 2.63
C SER A 24 31.25 -34.02 3.41
N GLN A 25 32.19 -33.63 4.28
CA GLN A 25 32.13 -32.35 5.00
C GLN A 25 32.20 -31.16 4.04
N ARG A 26 33.11 -31.18 3.06
CA ARG A 26 33.20 -30.10 2.05
C ARG A 26 31.94 -30.01 1.20
N GLN A 27 31.36 -31.15 0.85
CA GLN A 27 30.11 -31.20 0.11
C GLN A 27 28.96 -30.61 0.91
N ALA A 28 28.82 -30.97 2.20
CA ALA A 28 27.78 -30.43 3.07
C ALA A 28 27.88 -28.90 3.23
N VAL A 29 29.10 -28.37 3.39
CA VAL A 29 29.33 -26.90 3.43
C VAL A 29 28.95 -26.25 2.10
N SER A 30 29.33 -26.85 0.97
CA SER A 30 28.97 -26.31 -0.35
C SER A 30 27.46 -26.35 -0.61
N GLU A 31 26.77 -27.41 -0.18
CA GLU A 31 25.31 -27.51 -0.26
C GLU A 31 24.61 -26.46 0.61
N GLU A 32 25.14 -26.18 1.81
CA GLU A 32 24.63 -25.11 2.67
C GLU A 32 24.80 -23.73 2.03
N GLU A 33 25.98 -23.45 1.46
CA GLU A 33 26.23 -22.19 0.74
C GLU A 33 25.32 -22.06 -0.50
N LEU A 34 25.13 -23.14 -1.26
CA LEU A 34 24.22 -23.15 -2.40
C LEU A 34 22.79 -22.88 -1.97
N ARG A 35 22.36 -23.47 -0.86
CA ARG A 35 21.02 -23.20 -0.30
C ARG A 35 20.87 -21.74 0.10
N LYS A 36 21.84 -21.17 0.82
CA LYS A 36 21.83 -19.75 1.21
C LYS A 36 21.74 -18.81 0.01
N LYS A 37 22.56 -19.06 -1.02
CA LYS A 37 22.52 -18.27 -2.26
C LYS A 37 21.19 -18.43 -3.00
N SER A 38 20.62 -19.64 -3.00
CA SER A 38 19.32 -19.88 -3.62
C SER A 38 18.19 -19.14 -2.89
N GLU A 39 18.21 -19.12 -1.56
CA GLU A 39 17.28 -18.36 -0.72
C GLU A 39 17.43 -16.85 -0.96
N GLU A 40 18.66 -16.36 -1.02
CA GLU A 40 18.96 -14.95 -1.32
C GLU A 40 18.44 -14.54 -2.71
N ILE A 41 18.66 -15.36 -3.74
CA ILE A 41 18.13 -15.11 -5.08
C ILE A 41 16.60 -15.09 -5.08
N ALA A 42 15.96 -16.03 -4.37
CA ALA A 42 14.50 -16.07 -4.28
C ALA A 42 13.95 -14.79 -3.62
N GLU A 43 14.59 -14.33 -2.55
CA GLU A 43 14.21 -13.11 -1.85
C GLU A 43 14.45 -11.86 -2.71
N LEU A 44 15.58 -11.76 -3.41
CA LEU A 44 15.85 -10.66 -4.35
C LEU A 44 14.82 -10.63 -5.48
N ASN A 45 14.46 -11.78 -6.04
CA ASN A 45 13.43 -11.88 -7.06
C ASN A 45 12.07 -11.42 -6.55
N LYS A 46 11.72 -11.77 -5.31
CA LYS A 46 10.50 -11.30 -4.66
C LYS A 46 10.51 -9.77 -4.48
N GLN A 47 11.64 -9.20 -4.08
CA GLN A 47 11.79 -7.75 -3.93
C GLN A 47 11.73 -7.00 -5.26
N ILE A 48 12.29 -7.56 -6.33
CA ILE A 48 12.19 -7.02 -7.68
C ILE A 48 10.73 -7.03 -8.14
N ALA A 49 10.04 -8.17 -7.99
CA ALA A 49 8.62 -8.28 -8.34
C ALA A 49 7.78 -7.26 -7.54
N ALA A 50 8.03 -7.13 -6.25
CA ALA A 50 7.36 -6.16 -5.38
C ALA A 50 7.62 -4.71 -5.82
N SER A 51 8.86 -4.38 -6.20
CA SER A 51 9.21 -3.05 -6.69
C SER A 51 8.60 -2.71 -8.05
N LEU A 52 8.33 -3.70 -8.90
CA LEU A 52 7.72 -3.48 -10.22
C LEU A 52 6.19 -3.38 -10.13
N THR A 53 5.59 -4.10 -9.18
CA THR A 53 4.14 -4.15 -9.00
C THR A 53 3.63 -3.07 -8.05
N GLY A 54 4.43 -2.67 -7.06
CA GLY A 54 4.03 -1.85 -5.92
C GLY A 54 3.61 -2.67 -4.69
N ALA A 55 3.51 -4.00 -4.83
CA ALA A 55 3.16 -4.96 -3.77
C ALA A 55 2.04 -4.47 -2.84
N ASP A 56 2.32 -4.36 -1.54
CA ASP A 56 1.41 -3.98 -0.46
C ASP A 56 1.21 -2.45 -0.32
N SER A 57 1.92 -1.66 -1.11
CA SER A 57 1.83 -0.19 -1.02
C SER A 57 0.47 0.29 -1.51
N PHE A 58 0.02 1.43 -1.01
CA PHE A 58 -1.24 2.06 -1.41
C PHE A 58 -1.14 3.57 -1.28
N ALA A 59 -2.14 4.27 -1.78
CA ALA A 59 -2.22 5.72 -1.61
C ALA A 59 -3.61 6.10 -1.11
N TYR A 60 -3.68 7.26 -0.49
CA TYR A 60 -4.92 7.88 -0.05
C TYR A 60 -4.83 9.39 -0.24
N VAL A 61 -5.96 10.05 -0.24
CA VAL A 61 -6.09 11.48 -0.47
C VAL A 61 -6.39 12.18 0.85
N VAL A 62 -5.84 13.37 1.01
CA VAL A 62 -6.20 14.28 2.09
C VAL A 62 -6.54 15.64 1.52
N LEU A 63 -7.29 16.42 2.30
CA LEU A 63 -7.56 17.82 2.01
C LEU A 63 -6.54 18.69 2.74
N ALA A 64 -5.73 19.42 1.97
CA ALA A 64 -4.84 20.44 2.49
C ALA A 64 -5.46 21.82 2.24
N PRO A 65 -5.53 22.73 3.23
CA PRO A 65 -6.05 24.08 3.02
C PRO A 65 -5.32 24.77 1.86
N PHE A 66 -6.07 25.36 0.92
CA PHE A 66 -5.49 26.09 -0.21
C PHE A 66 -4.85 27.41 0.25
N HIS A 67 -5.53 28.10 1.17
CA HIS A 67 -5.04 29.31 1.82
C HIS A 67 -5.15 29.16 3.34
N ALA A 68 -4.12 29.63 4.05
CA ALA A 68 -4.09 29.61 5.52
C ALA A 68 -5.29 30.35 6.16
N ASN A 69 -5.85 31.33 5.45
CA ASN A 69 -6.93 32.19 5.94
C ASN A 69 -8.32 31.79 5.44
N ASP A 70 -8.42 30.83 4.50
CA ASP A 70 -9.70 30.35 3.98
C ASP A 70 -9.80 28.82 4.09
N PRO A 71 -10.32 28.30 5.22
CA PRO A 71 -10.51 26.86 5.39
C PRO A 71 -11.66 26.30 4.55
N SER A 72 -12.39 27.14 3.80
CA SER A 72 -13.46 26.67 2.92
C SER A 72 -12.93 26.12 1.59
N GLN A 73 -11.66 26.36 1.24
CA GLN A 73 -11.04 25.84 0.02
C GLN A 73 -9.86 24.93 0.35
N ALA A 74 -9.85 23.75 -0.26
CA ALA A 74 -8.79 22.78 -0.05
C ALA A 74 -8.32 22.16 -1.37
N ASN A 75 -7.02 21.91 -1.46
CA ASN A 75 -6.41 21.07 -2.49
C ASN A 75 -6.49 19.61 -2.08
N PHE A 76 -6.71 18.75 -3.07
CA PHE A 76 -6.45 17.33 -2.88
C PHE A 76 -4.94 17.09 -2.86
N THR A 77 -4.47 16.33 -1.88
CA THR A 77 -3.09 15.85 -1.80
C THR A 77 -3.11 14.34 -1.69
N VAL A 78 -2.51 13.65 -2.66
CA VAL A 78 -2.33 12.20 -2.58
C VAL A 78 -1.07 11.89 -1.76
N ILE A 79 -1.18 10.93 -0.85
CA ILE A 79 -0.12 10.47 0.05
C ILE A 79 0.12 9.00 -0.24
N HIS A 80 1.37 8.67 -0.56
CA HIS A 80 1.83 7.29 -0.68
C HIS A 80 2.08 6.67 0.70
N VAL A 81 1.72 5.40 0.87
CA VAL A 81 2.02 4.56 2.03
C VAL A 81 2.58 3.22 1.57
N GLY A 82 3.71 2.82 2.15
CA GLY A 82 4.33 1.51 1.91
C GLY A 82 5.80 1.61 1.50
N LYS A 83 6.43 0.47 1.22
CA LYS A 83 7.85 0.38 0.88
C LYS A 83 8.13 0.54 -0.62
N TYR A 84 7.17 0.23 -1.47
CA TYR A 84 7.36 0.10 -2.91
C TYR A 84 6.66 1.24 -3.66
N PRO A 85 7.22 1.72 -4.78
CA PRO A 85 6.58 2.78 -5.57
C PRO A 85 5.23 2.32 -6.14
N LEU A 86 4.32 3.27 -6.33
CA LEU A 86 3.08 3.06 -7.08
C LEU A 86 3.23 3.63 -8.48
N TYR A 87 2.85 2.85 -9.48
CA TYR A 87 2.93 3.23 -10.89
C TYR A 87 1.55 3.43 -11.49
N ASP A 88 1.50 4.38 -12.43
CA ASP A 88 0.31 4.68 -13.23
C ASP A 88 -0.94 4.97 -12.37
N VAL A 89 -0.73 5.73 -11.29
CA VAL A 89 -1.79 6.06 -10.34
C VAL A 89 -2.82 6.96 -10.99
N GLY A 90 -4.06 6.48 -11.05
CA GLY A 90 -5.25 7.24 -11.43
C GLY A 90 -6.18 7.43 -10.25
N ILE A 91 -6.88 8.56 -10.19
CA ILE A 91 -7.84 8.86 -9.14
C ILE A 91 -9.17 9.26 -9.78
N ARG A 92 -10.27 8.67 -9.31
CA ARG A 92 -11.63 9.11 -9.58
C ARG A 92 -12.28 9.59 -8.29
N ILE A 93 -12.78 10.82 -8.27
CA ILE A 93 -13.48 11.40 -7.11
C ILE A 93 -14.96 11.51 -7.46
N ALA A 94 -15.83 11.04 -6.56
CA ALA A 94 -17.27 11.19 -6.62
C ALA A 94 -17.75 12.05 -5.45
N ASP A 95 -18.42 13.15 -5.76
CA ASP A 95 -19.03 14.05 -4.76
C ASP A 95 -20.48 13.61 -4.51
N LEU A 96 -20.70 12.91 -3.39
CA LEU A 96 -22.01 12.32 -3.09
C LEU A 96 -23.09 13.38 -2.87
N ASP A 97 -22.70 14.53 -2.32
CA ASP A 97 -23.62 15.62 -2.04
C ASP A 97 -24.12 16.26 -3.35
N GLN A 98 -23.25 16.37 -4.36
CA GLN A 98 -23.66 16.78 -5.70
C GLN A 98 -24.52 15.73 -6.42
N ILE A 99 -24.16 14.44 -6.32
CA ILE A 99 -24.88 13.36 -7.01
C ILE A 99 -26.33 13.25 -6.50
N GLU A 100 -26.54 13.42 -5.19
CA GLU A 100 -27.84 13.29 -4.55
C GLU A 100 -28.73 14.54 -4.68
N ASN A 101 -28.29 15.59 -5.39
CA ASN A 101 -29.00 16.88 -5.52
C ASN A 101 -29.44 17.50 -4.17
N LYS A 102 -28.78 17.15 -3.06
CA LYS A 102 -28.95 17.85 -1.78
C LYS A 102 -28.40 19.25 -1.99
N GLU A 103 -29.10 20.30 -1.57
CA GLU A 103 -28.74 21.69 -1.85
C GLU A 103 -27.25 21.99 -1.55
N ARG A 104 -26.42 21.87 -2.59
CA ARG A 104 -25.06 22.41 -2.77
C ARG A 104 -24.15 22.35 -1.53
N THR A 105 -24.06 21.20 -0.84
CA THR A 105 -23.34 21.11 0.45
C THR A 105 -21.81 21.17 0.39
N GLY A 106 -21.25 21.01 -0.79
CA GLY A 106 -19.88 21.29 -1.15
C GLY A 106 -19.77 21.20 -2.66
N HIS A 107 -18.81 21.88 -3.27
CA HIS A 107 -18.58 21.77 -4.71
C HIS A 107 -17.10 21.62 -5.02
N LEU A 108 -16.78 20.58 -5.80
CA LEU A 108 -15.54 20.55 -6.55
C LEU A 108 -15.51 21.80 -7.45
N ILE A 109 -14.54 22.69 -7.20
CA ILE A 109 -14.48 24.01 -7.87
C ILE A 109 -14.18 23.81 -9.37
N THR A 110 -13.44 22.76 -9.71
CA THR A 110 -12.92 22.52 -11.05
C THR A 110 -13.57 21.34 -11.78
N LEU A 111 -14.49 20.60 -11.13
CA LEU A 111 -14.91 19.27 -11.61
C LEU A 111 -16.43 19.09 -11.45
N ASN A 112 -17.04 18.34 -12.38
CA ASN A 112 -18.44 17.89 -12.29
C ASN A 112 -18.64 16.98 -11.05
N SER A 113 -19.82 16.35 -10.89
CA SER A 113 -20.07 15.33 -9.84
C SER A 113 -19.03 14.20 -9.78
N TYR A 114 -18.27 14.04 -10.86
CA TYR A 114 -17.09 13.19 -10.93
C TYR A 114 -15.86 13.95 -11.44
N ALA A 115 -14.70 13.60 -10.90
CA ALA A 115 -13.40 14.01 -11.37
C ALA A 115 -12.54 12.80 -11.70
N ASN A 116 -11.78 12.86 -12.79
CA ASN A 116 -10.75 11.86 -13.10
C ASN A 116 -9.40 12.59 -13.20
N LEU A 117 -8.45 12.18 -12.37
CA LEU A 117 -7.14 12.81 -12.24
C LEU A 117 -6.07 11.76 -12.52
N ASN A 118 -5.13 12.10 -13.40
CA ASN A 118 -3.93 11.28 -13.61
C ASN A 118 -2.83 11.78 -12.67
N VAL A 119 -2.45 10.95 -11.71
CA VAL A 119 -1.35 11.23 -10.79
C VAL A 119 -0.03 10.77 -11.39
N GLY A 120 0.00 9.65 -12.11
CA GLY A 120 1.23 9.03 -12.61
C GLY A 120 1.94 8.26 -11.50
N ASN A 121 3.27 8.38 -11.42
CA ASN A 121 4.05 7.57 -10.47
C ASN A 121 4.22 8.27 -9.11
N LEU A 122 4.14 7.51 -8.03
CA LEU A 122 4.40 7.95 -6.66
C LEU A 122 5.54 7.12 -6.05
N SER A 123 6.62 7.80 -5.68
CA SER A 123 7.72 7.19 -4.91
C SER A 123 7.32 6.94 -3.46
N PRO A 124 8.01 6.02 -2.75
CA PRO A 124 7.78 5.82 -1.32
C PRO A 124 7.82 7.11 -0.50
N ASN A 125 6.84 7.27 0.39
CA ASN A 125 6.67 8.45 1.27
C ASN A 125 6.46 9.79 0.53
N GLN A 126 6.11 9.76 -0.76
CA GLN A 126 5.79 10.98 -1.50
C GLN A 126 4.38 11.47 -1.18
N ALA A 127 4.25 12.79 -1.02
CA ALA A 127 2.97 13.49 -1.12
C ALA A 127 2.95 14.35 -2.38
N ARG A 128 1.82 14.38 -3.10
CA ARG A 128 1.63 15.21 -4.30
C ARG A 128 0.32 15.96 -4.22
N VAL A 129 0.41 17.29 -4.34
CA VAL A 129 -0.76 18.15 -4.50
C VAL A 129 -1.30 17.95 -5.91
N LEU A 130 -2.61 17.71 -6.02
CA LEU A 130 -3.30 17.53 -7.29
C LEU A 130 -3.80 18.88 -7.80
N ASP A 131 -3.88 19.04 -9.12
CA ASP A 131 -4.51 20.19 -9.76
C ASP A 131 -6.04 20.07 -9.73
N ALA A 132 -6.59 19.99 -8.51
CA ALA A 132 -8.00 19.87 -8.23
C ALA A 132 -8.31 20.45 -6.87
N GLN A 133 -9.40 21.22 -6.81
CA GLN A 133 -9.82 21.94 -5.60
C GLN A 133 -11.26 21.63 -5.23
N VAL A 134 -11.54 21.66 -3.94
CA VAL A 134 -12.89 21.52 -3.41
C VAL A 134 -13.22 22.68 -2.49
N ARG A 135 -14.46 23.16 -2.60
CA ARG A 135 -15.05 24.11 -1.67
C ARG A 135 -15.97 23.38 -0.69
N ILE A 136 -15.69 23.56 0.60
CA ILE A 136 -16.48 23.02 1.72
C ILE A 136 -17.46 24.12 2.16
N SER A 137 -18.58 24.25 1.46
CA SER A 137 -19.52 25.37 1.65
C SER A 137 -20.55 25.15 2.76
N ASN A 138 -21.07 23.94 2.99
CA ASN A 138 -22.23 23.75 3.88
C ASN A 138 -21.97 22.75 5.00
N ASN A 139 -20.95 23.01 5.81
CA ASN A 139 -20.64 22.26 7.04
C ASN A 139 -20.34 20.76 6.89
N SER A 140 -20.50 20.15 5.72
CA SER A 140 -20.12 18.77 5.46
C SER A 140 -19.63 18.58 4.03
N LEU A 141 -18.83 17.54 3.83
CA LEU A 141 -18.43 17.07 2.51
C LEU A 141 -18.30 15.55 2.56
N ARG A 142 -18.93 14.85 1.61
CA ARG A 142 -18.86 13.40 1.48
C ARG A 142 -18.32 13.01 0.11
N LEU A 143 -17.09 12.50 0.09
CA LEU A 143 -16.42 12.05 -1.12
C LEU A 143 -16.17 10.54 -1.09
N ASN A 144 -16.43 9.89 -2.21
CA ASN A 144 -15.90 8.56 -2.48
C ASN A 144 -14.78 8.70 -3.52
N ILE A 145 -13.59 8.25 -3.16
CA ILE A 145 -12.38 8.40 -3.96
C ILE A 145 -11.91 7.00 -4.34
N PHE A 146 -11.78 6.75 -5.63
CA PHE A 146 -11.33 5.47 -6.18
C PHE A 146 -9.94 5.67 -6.77
N LEU A 147 -8.97 4.94 -6.25
CA LEU A 147 -7.59 4.97 -6.71
C LEU A 147 -7.28 3.68 -7.47
N PHE A 148 -6.55 3.80 -8.57
CA PHE A 148 -6.13 2.68 -9.42
C PHE A 148 -4.62 2.75 -9.61
N ALA A 149 -3.93 1.64 -9.43
CA ALA A 149 -2.50 1.50 -9.70
C ALA A 149 -2.20 0.08 -10.20
N ARG A 150 -0.95 -0.19 -10.58
CA ARG A 150 -0.56 -1.53 -11.06
C ARG A 150 -0.79 -2.67 -10.05
N ASN A 151 -0.74 -2.40 -8.76
CA ASN A 151 -1.02 -3.39 -7.71
C ASN A 151 -2.50 -3.46 -7.29
N GLY A 152 -3.40 -2.82 -8.04
CA GLY A 152 -4.84 -2.96 -7.87
C GLY A 152 -5.57 -1.65 -7.60
N SER A 153 -6.75 -1.79 -7.01
CA SER A 153 -7.69 -0.70 -6.77
C SER A 153 -7.96 -0.51 -5.29
N PHE A 154 -8.15 0.74 -4.91
CA PHE A 154 -8.43 1.15 -3.55
C PHE A 154 -9.63 2.09 -3.54
N SER A 155 -10.52 1.87 -2.60
CA SER A 155 -11.65 2.76 -2.33
C SER A 155 -11.40 3.52 -1.04
N GLU A 156 -11.51 4.84 -1.10
CA GLU A 156 -11.42 5.73 0.04
C GLU A 156 -12.76 6.44 0.25
N LEU A 157 -13.25 6.38 1.50
CA LEU A 157 -14.40 7.13 1.95
C LEU A 157 -13.89 8.31 2.77
N LEU A 158 -14.02 9.52 2.25
CA LEU A 158 -13.60 10.75 2.91
C LEU A 158 -14.83 11.53 3.35
N ARG A 159 -14.93 11.79 4.65
CA ARG A 159 -16.04 12.50 5.27
C ARG A 159 -15.48 13.69 6.05
N VAL A 160 -16.04 14.86 5.80
CA VAL A 160 -15.65 16.09 6.47
C VAL A 160 -16.88 16.68 7.11
N GLN A 161 -16.75 17.15 8.35
CA GLN A 161 -17.80 17.92 9.03
C GLN A 161 -17.20 19.12 9.76
N ARG A 162 -17.93 20.23 9.79
CA ARG A 162 -17.59 21.42 10.57
C ARG A 162 -18.26 21.33 11.94
N ILE A 163 -17.44 21.25 12.99
CA ILE A 163 -17.88 21.19 14.39
C ILE A 163 -17.15 22.30 15.14
N ASP A 164 -17.92 23.18 15.80
CA ASP A 164 -17.41 24.34 16.53
C ASP A 164 -16.42 25.18 15.70
N GLY A 165 -16.77 25.41 14.44
CA GLY A 165 -15.96 26.19 13.48
C GLY A 165 -14.73 25.46 12.91
N LYS A 166 -14.38 24.27 13.43
CA LYS A 166 -13.25 23.46 12.97
C LYS A 166 -13.70 22.34 12.03
N LEU A 167 -12.92 22.07 10.99
CA LEU A 167 -13.13 20.88 10.17
C LEU A 167 -12.63 19.65 10.92
N LYS A 168 -13.45 18.60 10.91
CA LYS A 168 -13.16 17.27 11.43
C LYS A 168 -13.28 16.30 10.28
N ILE A 169 -12.30 15.43 10.14
CA ILE A 169 -12.19 14.49 9.04
C ILE A 169 -12.30 13.06 9.58
N ALA A 170 -13.03 12.23 8.86
CA ALA A 170 -12.95 10.79 8.96
C ALA A 170 -12.63 10.23 7.57
N LEU A 171 -11.62 9.39 7.47
CA LEU A 171 -11.26 8.67 6.25
C LEU A 171 -11.09 7.18 6.51
N LYS A 172 -11.52 6.37 5.54
CA LYS A 172 -11.31 4.93 5.52
C LYS A 172 -10.87 4.50 4.13
N VAL A 173 -9.77 3.78 4.04
CA VAL A 173 -9.20 3.24 2.80
C VAL A 173 -9.30 1.73 2.83
N THR A 174 -9.87 1.17 1.78
CA THR A 174 -10.01 -0.28 1.61
C THR A 174 -9.39 -0.73 0.30
N ARG A 175 -8.72 -1.87 0.31
CA ARG A 175 -8.36 -2.58 -0.92
C ARG A 175 -9.61 -3.26 -1.46
N ASP A 176 -9.91 -3.02 -2.73
CA ASP A 176 -11.05 -3.66 -3.37
C ASP A 176 -10.80 -5.17 -3.45
N ALA A 177 -11.80 -5.96 -3.08
CA ALA A 177 -11.69 -7.41 -3.12
C ALA A 177 -11.72 -7.92 -4.56
N MET A 178 -10.89 -8.93 -4.86
CA MET A 178 -11.03 -9.69 -6.09
C MET A 178 -12.03 -10.84 -5.87
N GLY A 179 -13.14 -10.83 -6.60
CA GLY A 179 -14.15 -11.90 -6.52
C GLY A 179 -15.06 -11.79 -5.29
N SER A 180 -15.17 -12.88 -4.53
CA SER A 180 -16.11 -13.02 -3.39
C SER A 180 -15.53 -12.65 -2.03
N GLU A 181 -14.28 -12.17 -2.00
CA GLU A 181 -13.62 -11.78 -0.75
C GLU A 181 -14.20 -10.47 -0.19
N LYS A 182 -14.01 -10.25 1.11
CA LYS A 182 -14.38 -8.96 1.73
C LYS A 182 -13.27 -7.94 1.48
N PRO A 183 -13.60 -6.66 1.26
CA PRO A 183 -12.60 -5.60 1.17
C PRO A 183 -11.72 -5.57 2.43
N GLU A 184 -10.40 -5.46 2.24
CA GLU A 184 -9.42 -5.33 3.32
C GLU A 184 -9.33 -3.86 3.73
N VAL A 185 -9.40 -3.55 5.03
CA VAL A 185 -9.19 -2.17 5.52
C VAL A 185 -7.69 -1.92 5.66
N LEU A 186 -7.16 -1.00 4.85
CA LEU A 186 -5.74 -0.63 4.85
C LEU A 186 -5.46 0.53 5.81
N LEU A 187 -6.41 1.46 5.94
CA LEU A 187 -6.27 2.63 6.79
C LEU A 187 -7.62 3.12 7.28
N GLU A 188 -7.68 3.50 8.56
CA GLU A 188 -8.79 4.27 9.12
C GLU A 188 -8.22 5.39 9.99
N LYS A 189 -8.61 6.64 9.72
CA LYS A 189 -8.24 7.80 10.54
C LYS A 189 -9.47 8.63 10.81
N ILE A 190 -9.71 8.93 12.07
CA ILE A 190 -10.86 9.71 12.52
C ILE A 190 -10.33 10.80 13.45
N ASP A 191 -10.57 12.06 13.10
CA ASP A 191 -10.19 13.18 13.94
C ASP A 191 -10.94 13.13 15.27
N HIS A 192 -10.25 13.46 16.35
CA HIS A 192 -10.87 13.59 17.65
C HIS A 192 -12.04 14.60 17.62
N GLY A 193 -13.21 14.16 18.06
CA GLY A 193 -14.45 14.95 18.02
C GLY A 193 -15.24 14.86 16.72
N TYR A 194 -14.86 14.00 15.76
CA TYR A 194 -15.72 13.66 14.63
C TYR A 194 -16.97 12.90 15.13
N PRO A 195 -18.17 13.17 14.59
CA PRO A 195 -19.39 12.59 15.11
C PRO A 195 -19.53 11.12 14.70
N VAL A 196 -19.88 10.29 15.66
CA VAL A 196 -20.09 8.86 15.50
C VAL A 196 -21.54 8.48 15.82
N GLY A 197 -22.01 7.36 15.28
CA GLY A 197 -23.31 6.80 15.58
C GLY A 197 -23.43 6.31 17.03
N ALA A 198 -24.62 5.86 17.41
CA ALA A 198 -24.88 5.29 18.74
C ALA A 198 -24.04 4.03 19.03
N ASP A 199 -23.55 3.36 17.98
CA ASP A 199 -22.64 2.22 18.04
C ASP A 199 -21.16 2.62 18.16
N GLY A 200 -20.87 3.93 18.25
CA GLY A 200 -19.51 4.46 18.33
C GLY A 200 -18.76 4.45 17.00
N LYS A 201 -19.43 4.17 15.86
CA LYS A 201 -18.80 4.08 14.54
C LYS A 201 -19.16 5.26 13.65
N VAL A 202 -18.27 5.59 12.72
CA VAL A 202 -18.56 6.57 11.68
C VAL A 202 -19.62 6.02 10.74
N LYS A 203 -20.64 6.83 10.44
CA LYS A 203 -21.57 6.56 9.35
C LYS A 203 -20.88 6.92 8.03
N TRP A 204 -20.56 5.90 7.26
CA TRP A 204 -19.86 6.04 5.99
C TRP A 204 -20.80 6.24 4.79
N GLU A 205 -22.11 6.05 4.97
CA GLU A 205 -23.15 6.30 3.96
C GLU A 205 -23.50 7.80 3.86
#